data_AF-W5VYK7-F1
#
_entry.id   AF-W5VYK7-F1
#
_cell.length_a   1.000
_cell.length_b   1.000
_cell.length_c   1.000
_cell.angle_alpha   90.00
_cell.angle_beta   90.00
_cell.angle_gamma   90.00
#
_symmetry.space_group_name_H-M   'P 1'
#
loop_
_entity.id
_entity.type
_entity.pdbx_description
1 polymer ?
#
loop_
_entity_poly.entity_id
_entity_poly.type
_entity_poly.pdbx_seq_one_letter_code
_entity_poly.pdbx_strand_id
1 'polypeptide(L)'
;MASIDVGGGYSIDFDDADKFRKALEDQLHALQSTMNNTAADLMGVGPGHDDYSKAFGAMGTQLVQAHREWNTAKQKELSNLIDSLKAAVDKYKQTEHDNTIKG
;
A
#
# COMPACT_ATOMS: atom_id res chain seq x y z
N MET A 1 -7.01 -14.70 23.45
CA MET A 1 -6.06 -14.41 22.38
C MET A 1 -5.60 -12.98 22.55
N ALA A 2 -4.30 -12.72 22.36
CA ALA A 2 -3.78 -11.36 22.39
C ALA A 2 -4.15 -10.67 21.06
N SER A 3 -4.77 -9.50 21.15
CA SER A 3 -5.18 -8.71 19.99
C SER A 3 -4.34 -7.44 19.86
N ILE A 4 -3.90 -7.14 18.66
CA ILE A 4 -3.18 -5.91 18.33
C ILE A 4 -4.18 -4.88 17.80
N ASP A 5 -4.19 -3.69 18.39
CA ASP A 5 -4.83 -2.51 17.79
C ASP A 5 -3.94 -1.95 16.67
N VAL A 6 -4.46 -1.93 15.45
CA VAL A 6 -3.77 -1.42 14.25
C VAL A 6 -4.24 -0.02 13.83
N GLY A 7 -5.11 0.61 14.63
CA GLY A 7 -5.70 1.91 14.34
C GLY A 7 -6.95 1.84 13.47
N GLY A 8 -7.72 2.93 13.43
CA GLY A 8 -8.96 3.01 12.64
C GLY A 8 -10.12 2.17 13.17
N GLY A 9 -10.04 1.68 14.42
CA GLY A 9 -11.06 0.84 15.04
C GLY A 9 -10.93 -0.65 14.76
N TYR A 10 -9.85 -1.07 14.09
CA TYR A 10 -9.58 -2.48 13.78
C TYR A 10 -8.63 -3.10 14.80
N SER A 11 -8.95 -4.31 15.22
CA SER A 11 -8.07 -5.17 16.00
C SER A 11 -7.90 -6.50 15.28
N ILE A 12 -6.72 -7.08 15.40
CA ILE A 12 -6.34 -8.35 14.77
C ILE A 12 -5.71 -9.26 15.80
N ASP A 13 -5.99 -10.55 15.69
CA ASP A 13 -5.33 -11.55 16.51
C ASP A 13 -3.83 -11.59 16.20
N PHE A 14 -3.03 -11.67 17.26
CA PHE A 14 -1.57 -11.67 17.15
C PHE A 14 -1.04 -12.81 16.27
N ASP A 15 -1.68 -13.99 16.35
CA ASP A 15 -1.34 -15.17 15.55
C ASP A 15 -1.60 -14.95 14.04
N ASP A 16 -2.48 -14.01 13.70
CA ASP A 16 -2.82 -13.63 12.33
C ASP A 16 -2.11 -12.35 11.87
N ALA A 17 -1.36 -11.68 12.74
CA ALA A 17 -0.64 -10.44 12.42
C ALA A 17 0.34 -10.62 11.24
N ASP A 18 1.02 -11.77 11.17
CA ASP A 18 1.94 -12.08 10.07
C ASP A 18 1.22 -12.34 8.75
N LYS A 19 0.04 -12.97 8.78
CA LYS A 19 -0.82 -13.15 7.59
C LYS A 19 -1.37 -11.82 7.12
N PHE A 20 -1.82 -10.98 8.06
CA PHE A 20 -2.33 -9.65 7.76
C PHE A 20 -1.22 -8.75 7.17
N ARG A 21 -0.02 -8.77 7.74
CA ARG A 21 1.16 -8.09 7.17
C ARG A 21 1.41 -8.54 5.73
N LYS A 22 1.45 -9.84 5.49
CA LYS A 22 1.71 -10.41 4.17
C LYS A 22 0.65 -9.97 3.15
N ALA A 23 -0.63 -9.93 3.54
CA ALA A 23 -1.70 -9.44 2.68
C ALA A 23 -1.54 -7.95 2.32
N LEU A 24 -1.10 -7.11 3.26
CA LEU A 24 -0.79 -5.69 2.99
C LEU A 24 0.43 -5.54 2.07
N GLU A 25 1.48 -6.34 2.28
CA GLU A 25 2.67 -6.38 1.42
C GLU A 25 2.30 -6.82 -0.01
N ASP A 26 1.47 -7.87 -0.16
CA ASP A 26 1.00 -8.35 -1.45
C ASP A 26 0.17 -7.26 -2.18
N GLN A 27 -0.70 -6.54 -1.46
CA GLN A 27 -1.44 -5.40 -2.03
C GLN A 27 -0.52 -4.24 -2.44
N LEU A 28 0.51 -3.94 -1.65
CA LEU A 28 1.50 -2.92 -1.98
C LEU A 28 2.24 -3.28 -3.28
N HIS A 29 2.67 -4.54 -3.41
CA HIS A 29 3.31 -5.06 -4.61
C HIS A 29 2.37 -5.02 -5.84
N ALA A 30 1.09 -5.36 -5.67
CA ALA A 30 0.10 -5.28 -6.73
C ALA A 30 -0.13 -3.84 -7.21
N LEU A 31 -0.18 -2.87 -6.29
CA LEU A 31 -0.28 -1.44 -6.62
C LEU A 31 0.95 -0.93 -7.37
N GLN A 32 2.15 -1.34 -6.96
CA GLN A 32 3.40 -1.02 -7.67
C GLN A 32 3.43 -1.61 -9.09
N SER A 33 2.99 -2.86 -9.25
CA SER A 33 2.90 -3.52 -10.56
C SER A 33 1.88 -2.84 -11.48
N THR A 34 0.71 -2.48 -10.93
CA THR A 34 -0.34 -1.78 -11.68
C THR A 34 0.13 -0.41 -12.18
N MET A 35 0.91 0.32 -11.37
CA MET A 35 1.50 1.60 -11.79
C MET A 35 2.40 1.44 -13.02
N ASN A 36 3.26 0.42 -13.03
CA ASN A 36 4.20 0.18 -14.10
C ASN A 36 3.49 -0.21 -15.41
N ASN A 37 2.46 -1.05 -15.32
CA ASN A 37 1.68 -1.50 -16.48
C ASN A 37 0.82 -0.35 -17.05
N THR A 38 0.14 0.41 -16.19
CA THR A 38 -0.75 1.51 -16.61
C THR A 38 0.04 2.64 -17.27
N ALA A 39 1.25 2.94 -16.77
CA ALA A 39 2.15 3.90 -17.40
C ALA A 39 2.61 3.43 -18.79
N ALA A 40 2.88 2.14 -18.98
CA ALA A 40 3.27 1.57 -20.26
C ALA A 40 2.11 1.59 -21.28
N ASP A 41 0.91 1.20 -20.86
CA ASP A 41 -0.28 1.17 -21.73
C ASP A 41 -0.66 2.58 -22.21
N LEU A 42 -0.57 3.58 -21.34
CA LEU A 42 -0.92 4.96 -21.67
C LEU A 42 0.15 5.67 -22.51
N MET A 43 1.41 5.24 -22.45
CA MET A 43 2.48 5.74 -23.33
C MET A 43 2.51 5.04 -24.70
N GLY A 44 1.96 3.84 -24.83
CA GLY A 44 1.94 3.05 -26.07
C GLY A 44 0.90 3.52 -27.11
N VAL A 45 -0.14 4.25 -26.68
CA VAL A 45 -1.18 4.79 -27.56
C VAL A 45 -0.75 6.18 -28.04
N GLY A 46 0.21 6.20 -28.97
CA GLY A 46 0.70 7.42 -29.60
C GLY A 46 -0.38 8.07 -30.47
N PRO A 47 -0.62 9.39 -30.36
CA PRO A 47 -1.64 10.05 -31.13
C PRO A 47 -1.21 10.20 -32.59
N GLY A 48 -2.13 9.93 -33.53
CA GLY A 48 -2.00 10.41 -34.89
C GLY A 48 -1.83 11.95 -34.92
N HIS A 49 -1.44 12.52 -36.06
CA HIS A 49 -1.14 13.96 -36.16
C HIS A 49 -2.37 14.89 -36.21
N ASP A 50 -3.56 14.43 -35.79
CA ASP A 50 -4.78 15.24 -35.77
C ASP A 50 -5.04 15.94 -34.41
N ASP A 51 -5.91 16.95 -34.41
CA ASP A 51 -6.17 17.76 -33.22
C ASP A 51 -6.89 16.98 -32.10
N TYR A 52 -7.67 15.94 -32.45
CA TYR A 52 -8.29 15.02 -31.49
C TYR A 52 -7.23 14.20 -30.74
N SER A 53 -6.22 13.75 -31.46
CA SER A 53 -5.12 12.95 -30.97
C SER A 53 -4.23 13.78 -30.01
N LYS A 54 -4.01 15.07 -30.28
CA LYS A 54 -3.33 15.98 -29.33
C LYS A 54 -4.13 16.19 -28.03
N ALA A 55 -5.44 16.40 -28.13
CA ALA A 55 -6.31 16.55 -26.95
C ALA A 55 -6.37 15.26 -26.12
N PHE A 56 -6.41 14.10 -26.78
CA PHE A 56 -6.34 12.79 -26.13
C PHE A 56 -4.99 12.57 -25.43
N GLY A 57 -3.87 12.94 -26.06
CA GLY A 57 -2.55 12.86 -25.43
C GLY A 57 -2.42 13.75 -24.18
N ALA A 58 -2.99 14.96 -24.21
CA ALA A 58 -3.02 15.85 -23.05
C ALA A 58 -3.87 15.30 -21.90
N MET A 59 -5.08 14.79 -22.19
CA MET A 59 -5.93 14.13 -21.18
C MET A 59 -5.30 12.85 -20.65
N GLY A 60 -4.71 12.02 -21.52
CA GLY A 60 -4.01 10.81 -21.13
C GLY A 60 -2.87 11.09 -20.17
N THR A 61 -2.06 12.13 -20.44
CA THR A 61 -0.97 12.55 -19.54
C THR A 61 -1.49 12.99 -18.16
N GLN A 62 -2.58 13.76 -18.12
CA GLN A 62 -3.20 14.18 -16.85
C GLN A 62 -3.78 12.99 -16.06
N LEU A 63 -4.41 12.03 -16.74
CA LEU A 63 -4.93 10.82 -16.12
C LEU A 63 -3.80 9.92 -15.58
N VAL A 64 -2.70 9.76 -16.31
CA VAL A 64 -1.49 9.06 -15.83
C VAL A 64 -0.98 9.71 -14.55
N GLN A 65 -0.89 11.05 -14.54
CA GLN A 65 -0.39 11.79 -13.39
C GLN A 65 -1.31 11.65 -12.17
N ALA A 66 -2.62 11.83 -12.36
CA ALA A 66 -3.61 11.65 -11.30
C ALA A 66 -3.60 10.22 -10.74
N HIS A 67 -3.49 9.21 -11.61
CA HIS A 67 -3.36 7.81 -11.21
C HIS A 67 -2.08 7.56 -10.40
N ARG A 68 -0.95 8.14 -10.81
CA ARG A 68 0.33 8.05 -10.09
C ARG A 68 0.24 8.68 -8.71
N GLU A 69 -0.38 9.85 -8.58
CA GLU A 69 -0.54 10.55 -7.30
C GLU A 69 -1.41 9.74 -6.34
N TRP A 70 -2.57 9.26 -6.81
CA TRP A 70 -3.45 8.39 -6.02
C TRP A 70 -2.74 7.10 -5.58
N ASN A 71 -2.03 6.45 -6.50
CA ASN A 71 -1.33 5.20 -6.21
C ASN A 71 -0.21 5.43 -5.19
N THR A 72 0.56 6.52 -5.32
CA THR A 72 1.59 6.92 -4.35
C THR A 72 1.00 7.16 -2.96
N ALA A 73 -0.15 7.85 -2.87
CA ALA A 73 -0.83 8.07 -1.61
C ALA A 73 -1.27 6.75 -0.95
N LYS A 74 -1.82 5.82 -1.73
CA LYS A 74 -2.23 4.48 -1.24
C LYS A 74 -1.05 3.63 -0.80
N GLN A 75 0.06 3.66 -1.53
CA GLN A 75 1.29 2.98 -1.11
C GLN A 75 1.81 3.53 0.22
N LYS A 76 1.75 4.85 0.43
CA LYS A 76 2.15 5.48 1.69
C LYS A 76 1.23 5.08 2.85
N GLU A 77 -0.08 5.06 2.63
CA GLU A 77 -1.04 4.58 3.63
C GLU A 77 -0.75 3.14 4.05
N LEU A 78 -0.55 2.23 3.07
CA LEU A 78 -0.24 0.83 3.33
C LEU A 78 1.10 0.66 4.06
N SER A 79 2.14 1.39 3.66
CA SER A 79 3.44 1.37 4.33
C SER A 79 3.32 1.78 5.80
N ASN A 80 2.61 2.88 6.09
CA ASN A 80 2.39 3.34 7.45
C ASN A 80 1.63 2.30 8.30
N LEU A 81 0.67 1.60 7.69
CA LEU A 81 -0.09 0.54 8.35
C LEU A 81 0.80 -0.66 8.69
N ILE A 82 1.68 -1.07 7.76
CA ILE A 82 2.67 -2.13 7.97
C ILE A 82 3.64 -1.75 9.09
N ASP A 83 4.12 -0.51 9.13
CA ASP A 83 5.05 -0.04 10.18
C ASP A 83 4.36 0.03 11.55
N SER A 84 3.12 0.50 11.59
CA SER A 84 2.32 0.53 12.83
C SER A 84 2.08 -0.88 13.37
N LEU A 85 1.76 -1.82 12.47
CA LEU A 85 1.60 -3.23 12.80
C LEU A 85 2.90 -3.82 13.37
N LYS A 86 4.04 -3.59 12.72
CA LYS A 86 5.36 -4.06 13.19
C LYS A 86 5.67 -3.51 14.58
N ALA A 87 5.49 -2.21 14.79
CA ALA A 87 5.73 -1.57 16.07
C ALA A 87 4.85 -2.15 17.19
N ALA A 88 3.58 -2.43 16.88
CA ALA A 88 2.66 -3.01 17.85
C ALA A 88 3.00 -4.48 18.17
N VAL A 89 3.42 -5.27 17.17
CA VAL A 89 3.92 -6.63 17.35
C VAL A 89 5.19 -6.64 18.23
N ASP A 90 6.15 -5.77 17.94
CA ASP A 90 7.42 -5.71 18.68
C ASP A 90 7.22 -5.27 20.14
N LYS A 91 6.34 -4.29 20.36
CA LYS A 91 5.95 -3.85 21.71
C LYS A 91 5.29 -4.97 22.51
N TYR A 92 4.43 -5.77 21.88
CA TYR A 92 3.82 -6.92 22.54
C TYR A 92 4.87 -7.97 22.93
N LYS A 93 5.78 -8.32 22.01
CA LYS A 93 6.88 -9.27 22.28
C LYS A 93 7.79 -8.79 23.43
N GLN A 94 8.13 -7.50 23.46
CA GLN A 94 8.89 -6.93 24.58
C GLN A 94 8.14 -7.04 25.91
N THR A 95 6.84 -6.73 25.90
CA THR A 95 6.01 -6.81 27.11
C THR A 95 5.93 -8.24 27.65
N GLU A 96 5.75 -9.23 26.78
CA GLU A 96 5.75 -10.65 27.15
C GLU A 96 7.10 -11.10 27.71
N HIS A 97 8.20 -10.71 27.07
CA HIS A 97 9.57 -11.01 27.52
C HIS A 97 9.88 -10.41 28.90
N ASP A 98 9.49 -9.15 29.13
CA ASP A 98 9.69 -8.48 30.42
C ASP A 98 8.86 -9.11 31.54
N ASN A 99 7.65 -9.59 31.20
CA ASN A 99 6.79 -10.32 32.15
C ASN A 99 7.34 -11.71 32.47
N THR A 100 7.98 -12.39 31.53
CA THR A 100 8.59 -13.72 31.77
C THR A 100 9.90 -13.65 32.56
N ILE A 101 10.64 -12.54 32.49
CA ILE A 101 11.88 -12.36 33.28
C ILE A 101 11.60 -11.91 34.72
N LYS A 102 10.49 -11.19 34.96
CA LYS A 102 10.08 -10.73 36.29
C LYS A 102 9.23 -11.76 37.06
N GLY A 103 8.74 -12.78 36.37
CA GLY A 103 7.91 -13.87 36.92
C GLY A 103 8.70 -14.98 37.59
#